data_AF-A0A0G0KAR6-F1
#
_entry.id   AF-A0A0G0KAR6-F1
#
_cell.length_a   1.000
_cell.length_b   1.000
_cell.length_c   1.000
_cell.angle_alpha   90.00
_cell.angle_beta   90.00
_cell.angle_gamma   90.00
#
_symmetry.space_group_name_H-M   'P 1'
#
loop_
_entity.id
_entity.type
_entity.pdbx_description
1 polymer ?
#
loop_
_entity_poly.entity_id
_entity_poly.type
_entity_poly.pdbx_seq_one_letter_code
_entity_poly.pdbx_strand_id
1 'polypeptide(L)' 'MKITKYYIDNAKYRAEDEKGNIIWLEINYWDNEFRLSKQNISLENFAKKLLSKKHRINLVHKMHSPD' A
#
# COMPACT_ATOMS: atom_id res chain seq x y z
N MET A 1 5.18 -24.25 -13.99
CA MET A 1 4.05 -23.86 -13.12
C MET A 1 3.58 -22.47 -13.54
N LYS A 2 2.28 -22.25 -13.83
CA LYS A 2 1.77 -20.97 -14.38
C LYS A 2 1.29 -20.06 -13.25
N ILE A 3 1.86 -18.86 -13.13
CA ILE A 3 1.38 -17.83 -12.19
C ILE A 3 0.08 -17.23 -12.74
N THR A 4 -0.96 -17.15 -11.92
CA THR A 4 -2.30 -16.69 -12.35
C THR A 4 -2.72 -15.36 -11.72
N LYS A 5 -2.11 -14.96 -10.60
CA LYS A 5 -2.46 -13.76 -9.84
C LYS A 5 -1.24 -13.18 -9.14
N TYR A 6 -1.25 -11.86 -8.99
CA TYR A 6 -0.29 -11.10 -8.21
C TYR A 6 -1.05 -10.32 -7.14
N TYR A 7 -0.47 -10.22 -5.95
CA TYR A 7 -1.04 -9.52 -4.82
C TYR A 7 0.05 -8.62 -4.22
N ILE A 8 -0.35 -7.47 -3.70
CA ILE A 8 0.55 -6.62 -2.90
C ILE A 8 0.44 -7.13 -1.47
N ASP A 9 1.55 -7.66 -0.95
CA ASP A 9 1.67 -8.15 0.41
C ASP A 9 1.94 -6.96 1.36
N ASN A 10 3.05 -6.27 1.11
CA ASN A 10 3.47 -5.08 1.83
C ASN A 10 3.71 -3.92 0.86
N ALA A 11 3.40 -2.70 1.31
CA ALA A 11 3.77 -1.48 0.60
C ALA A 11 4.46 -0.50 1.53
N LYS A 12 5.42 0.24 0.98
CA LYS A 12 6.15 1.30 1.68
C LYS A 12 6.06 2.59 0.89
N TYR A 13 5.53 3.64 1.53
CA TYR A 13 5.34 4.96 0.97
C TYR A 13 6.29 5.95 1.64
N ARG A 14 6.93 6.79 0.82
CA ARG A 14 7.75 7.91 1.25
C ARG A 14 6.91 9.18 1.16
N ALA A 15 6.69 9.85 2.28
CA ALA A 15 6.12 11.18 2.32
C ALA A 15 7.21 12.19 2.70
N GLU A 16 7.19 13.35 2.09
CA GLU A 16 8.08 14.47 2.40
C GLU A 16 7.21 15.66 2.80
N ASP A 17 7.49 16.27 3.95
CA ASP A 17 6.79 17.49 4.37
C ASP A 17 7.45 18.74 3.76
N GLU A 18 6.83 19.91 3.92
CA GLU A 18 7.32 21.19 3.39
C GLU A 18 8.72 21.59 3.87
N LYS A 19 9.17 21.05 5.01
CA LYS A 19 10.52 21.23 5.56
C LYS A 19 11.52 20.17 5.08
N GLY A 20 11.11 19.28 4.19
CA GLY A 20 11.93 18.19 3.67
C GLY A 20 12.11 17.00 4.63
N ASN A 21 11.36 16.91 5.74
CA ASN A 21 11.47 15.72 6.59
C ASN A 21 10.73 14.56 5.94
N ILE A 22 11.37 13.39 6.01
CA ILE A 22 10.83 12.17 5.44
C ILE A 22 10.02 11.45 6.50
N ILE A 23 8.79 11.08 6.14
CA ILE A 23 7.93 10.20 6.93
C ILE A 23 7.67 8.94 6.10
N TRP A 24 7.96 7.79 6.68
CA TRP A 24 7.69 6.50 6.07
C TRP A 24 6.35 5.97 6.56
N LEU A 25 5.54 5.49 5.62
CA LEU A 25 4.32 4.74 5.87
C LEU A 25 4.51 3.32 5.32
N GLU A 26 4.41 2.33 6.19
CA GLU A 26 4.45 0.92 5.86
C GLU A 26 3.06 0.33 6.04
N ILE A 27 2.57 -0.42 5.07
CA ILE A 27 1.24 -1.05 5.09
C ILE A 27 1.42 -2.54 4.86
N ASN A 28 0.84 -3.33 5.76
CA ASN A 28 0.70 -4.77 5.60
C ASN A 28 -0.76 -5.06 5.20
N TYR A 29 -0.93 -5.48 3.95
CA TYR A 29 -2.23 -5.79 3.38
C TYR A 29 -2.71 -7.20 3.70
N TRP A 30 -2.05 -8.00 4.51
CA TRP A 30 -2.63 -9.26 5.01
C TRP A 30 -3.14 -9.07 6.43
N ASP A 31 -2.31 -8.51 7.30
CA ASP A 31 -2.65 -8.23 8.70
C ASP A 31 -3.58 -7.02 8.86
N ASN A 32 -3.82 -6.25 7.79
CA ASN A 32 -4.64 -5.05 7.82
C ASN A 32 -4.09 -3.97 8.78
N GLU A 33 -2.77 -3.89 8.85
CA GLU A 33 -2.04 -2.99 9.74
C GLU A 33 -1.23 -1.97 8.94
N PHE A 34 -0.96 -0.83 9.57
CA PHE A 34 -0.03 0.15 9.04
C PHE A 34 0.87 0.69 10.15
N ARG A 35 2.07 1.16 9.77
CA ARG A 35 3.05 1.78 10.65
C ARG A 35 3.54 3.08 10.05
N LEU A 36 3.77 4.06 10.91
CA LEU A 36 4.34 5.35 10.53
C LEU A 36 5.65 5.57 11.29
N SER A 37 6.67 6.06 10.61
CA SER A 37 7.93 6.46 11.26
C SER A 37 7.75 7.71 12.14
N LYS A 38 6.69 8.49 11.89
CA LYS A 38 6.32 9.68 12.66
C LYS A 38 4.82 9.85 12.63
N GLN A 39 4.22 10.18 13.78
CA GLN A 39 2.78 10.39 13.89
C GLN A 39 2.33 11.53 12.95
N ASN A 40 1.34 11.25 12.11
CA ASN A 40 0.80 12.19 11.15
C ASN A 40 -0.63 11.78 10.76
N ILE A 41 -1.62 12.56 11.19
CA ILE A 41 -3.05 12.26 11.01
C ILE A 41 -3.43 12.11 9.53
N SER A 42 -2.81 12.91 8.65
CA SER A 42 -3.08 12.83 7.20
C SER A 42 -2.63 11.48 6.63
N LEU A 43 -1.43 11.04 7.00
CA LEU A 43 -0.90 9.75 6.57
C LEU A 43 -1.65 8.57 7.23
N GLU A 44 -2.11 8.70 8.47
CA GLU A 44 -2.98 7.71 9.11
C GLU A 44 -4.30 7.54 8.36
N ASN A 45 -4.95 8.64 7.98
CA ASN A 45 -6.18 8.60 7.21
C ASN A 45 -5.95 8.04 5.79
N PHE A 46 -4.82 8.37 5.18
CA PHE A 46 -4.42 7.80 3.90
C PHE A 46 -4.22 6.28 4.00
N ALA A 47 -3.51 5.81 5.03
CA ALA A 47 -3.30 4.38 5.29
C ALA A 47 -4.63 3.65 5.52
N LYS A 48 -5.52 4.20 6.35
CA LYS A 48 -6.88 3.66 6.56
C LYS A 48 -7.68 3.57 5.26
N LYS A 49 -7.56 4.57 4.38
CA LYS A 49 -8.23 4.56 3.07
C LYS A 49 -7.65 3.48 2.15
N LEU A 50 -6.33 3.26 2.17
CA LEU A 50 -5.68 2.18 1.42
C LEU A 50 -6.09 0.80 1.94
N LEU A 51 -6.13 0.61 3.26
CA LEU A 51 -6.57 -0.63 3.89
C LEU A 51 -8.06 -0.90 3.67
N SER A 52 -8.92 0.11 3.73
CA SER A 52 -10.34 -0.03 3.37
C SER A 52 -10.51 -0.40 1.89
N LYS A 53 -9.62 0.12 1.02
CA LYS A 53 -9.56 -0.27 -0.39
C LYS A 53 -8.93 -1.64 -0.61
N LYS A 54 -8.29 -2.31 0.36
CA LYS A 54 -7.75 -3.67 0.23
C LYS A 54 -8.78 -4.68 -0.30
N HIS A 55 -10.06 -4.49 0.03
CA HIS A 55 -11.15 -5.28 -0.57
C HIS A 55 -11.41 -5.01 -2.07
N ARG A 56 -10.96 -3.87 -2.60
CA ARG A 56 -11.10 -3.45 -4.01
C ARG A 56 -9.77 -3.46 -4.78
N ILE A 57 -8.63 -3.37 -4.10
CA ILE A 57 -7.27 -3.52 -4.67
C ILE A 57 -6.93 -5.03 -4.69
N ASN A 58 -7.85 -5.82 -5.22
CA ASN A 58 -7.45 -7.02 -5.94
C ASN A 58 -6.93 -6.48 -7.28
N LEU A 59 -5.70 -5.97 -7.30
CA LEU A 59 -4.98 -5.67 -8.53
C LEU A 59 -4.66 -7.02 -9.19
N VAL A 60 -5.69 -7.69 -9.69
CA VAL A 60 -5.54 -8.78 -10.63
C VAL A 60 -5.03 -8.11 -11.90
N HIS A 61 -3.72 -7.91 -11.96
CA HIS A 61 -3.03 -7.70 -13.22
C HIS A 61 -3.21 -9.02 -14.00
N LYS A 62 -4.32 -9.15 -14.72
CA LYS A 62 -4.40 -10.08 -15.84
C LYS A 62 -3.37 -9.56 -16.83
N MET A 63 -2.15 -10.10 -16.78
CA MET A 63 -1.26 -10.03 -17.93
C MET A 63 -2.01 -10.73 -19.06
N HIS A 64 -2.62 -9.93 -19.94
CA HIS A 64 -3.05 -10.42 -21.24
C HIS A 64 -1.79 -10.99 -21.87
N SER A 65 -1.73 -12.32 -21.98
CA SER A 65 -0.69 -12.96 -22.79
C SER A 65 -0.95 -12.50 -24.22
N PRO A 66 0.01 -11.85 -24.92
CA PRO A 66 -0.13 -11.65 -26.35
C PRO A 66 -0.11 -13.06 -26.98
N ASP A 67 -1.15 -13.37 -27.75
CA ASP A 67 -1.21 -14.54 -28.63
C ASP A 67 -0.21 -14.36 -29.78
#